data_AF-K9VMP2-F1
#
_entry.id   AF-K9VMP2-F1
#
_cell.length_a   1.000
_cell.length_b   1.000
_cell.length_c   1.000
_cell.angle_alpha   90.00
_cell.angle_beta   90.00
_cell.angle_gamma   90.00
#
_symmetry.space_group_name_H-M   'P 1'
#
loop_
_entity.id
_entity.type
_entity.pdbx_description
1 polymer ?
#
loop_
_entity_poly.entity_id
_entity_poly.type
_entity_poly.pdbx_seq_one_letter_code
_entity_poly.pdbx_strand_id
1 'polypeptide(L)'
;MQREEGRRKKNNSTFLSYQSQCPMPHAPIPMPHALRGPMPNYRLPITNYQLSMTIEIQPSINVKTAIESRRAARSFKPDPIPPAILAEILRLGVRSPSGYNLQPWRFIVLQDPASKQKLKACAFDQRQVVEAPVVLICCGDRRAASPENTEAVIELGKATGAMNDNLAGYMRQAIPQLFENRPCFDSLEAWTNRHTMLAVAHLMIAAKSFGVDSCPMEGFVSAKVKEAFQIPEEVDVCCLLPLGYAAEPFKQYGGRFDVTQVYYSESYGQALSVEI
;
A
#
# COMPACT_ATOMS: atom_id res chain seq x y z
N MET A 1 -29.76 -34.29 35.74
CA MET A 1 -29.55 -35.67 35.23
C MET A 1 -28.73 -35.54 33.96
N GLN A 2 -27.41 -35.74 34.05
CA GLN A 2 -26.67 -36.94 33.61
C GLN A 2 -26.76 -37.14 32.08
N ARG A 3 -25.74 -36.69 31.33
CA ARG A 3 -24.59 -37.49 30.80
C ARG A 3 -25.03 -38.67 29.95
N GLU A 4 -24.64 -38.64 28.66
CA GLU A 4 -24.10 -39.83 28.00
C GLU A 4 -23.17 -39.44 26.83
N GLU A 5 -21.93 -39.89 26.96
CA GLU A 5 -20.89 -39.87 25.94
C GLU A 5 -21.03 -41.07 25.00
N GLY A 6 -20.68 -40.86 23.73
CA GLY A 6 -19.90 -41.84 22.98
C GLY A 6 -20.58 -42.49 21.78
N ARG A 7 -20.05 -42.22 20.57
CA ARG A 7 -19.39 -43.28 19.78
C ARG A 7 -18.60 -42.72 18.58
N ARG A 8 -17.30 -43.02 18.61
CA ARG A 8 -16.37 -42.97 17.47
C ARG A 8 -16.84 -43.88 16.33
N LYS A 9 -16.74 -43.40 15.08
CA LYS A 9 -16.46 -44.25 13.91
C LYS A 9 -15.26 -43.69 13.15
N LYS A 10 -14.21 -44.51 13.10
CA LYS A 10 -13.05 -44.40 12.22
C LYS A 10 -13.51 -44.64 10.78
N ASN A 11 -12.97 -43.89 9.83
CA ASN A 11 -12.79 -44.39 8.46
C ASN A 11 -11.41 -43.93 7.97
N ASN A 12 -10.54 -44.92 7.80
CA ASN A 12 -9.29 -44.87 7.06
C ASN A 12 -9.63 -44.86 5.55
N SER A 13 -9.00 -43.98 4.78
CA SER A 13 -8.57 -44.35 3.42
C SER A 13 -7.27 -43.61 3.05
N THR A 14 -6.18 -44.32 3.27
CA THR A 14 -5.08 -44.57 2.34
C THR A 14 -4.55 -43.43 1.45
N PHE A 15 -3.36 -42.98 1.85
CA PHE A 15 -2.24 -42.52 1.02
C PHE A 15 -2.06 -43.30 -0.29
N LEU A 16 -1.78 -42.59 -1.38
CA LEU A 16 -0.99 -42.99 -2.57
C LEU A 16 -0.58 -41.70 -3.29
N SER A 17 0.61 -41.18 -2.95
CA SER A 17 1.85 -41.28 -3.75
C SER A 17 1.95 -40.24 -4.87
N TYR A 18 2.62 -39.14 -4.53
CA TYR A 18 3.34 -38.27 -5.46
C TYR A 18 4.30 -39.10 -6.32
N GLN A 19 4.23 -38.95 -7.64
CA GLN A 19 5.37 -39.22 -8.52
C GLN A 19 5.61 -38.02 -9.44
N SER A 20 6.75 -37.43 -9.15
CA SER A 20 7.49 -36.40 -9.86
C SER A 20 7.95 -36.91 -11.22
N GLN A 21 7.77 -36.12 -12.28
CA GLN A 21 8.55 -36.25 -13.51
C GLN A 21 8.98 -34.86 -13.98
N CYS A 22 10.11 -34.40 -13.47
CA CYS A 22 10.96 -33.41 -14.13
C CYS A 22 11.98 -34.18 -14.99
N PRO A 23 12.13 -33.88 -16.29
CA PRO A 23 13.28 -34.34 -17.05
C PRO A 23 14.48 -33.40 -16.82
N MET A 24 15.58 -33.96 -16.32
CA MET A 24 16.93 -33.38 -16.33
C MET A 24 17.70 -33.88 -17.60
N PRO A 25 18.92 -33.40 -17.85
CA PRO A 25 19.26 -32.34 -18.81
C PRO A 25 19.79 -32.90 -20.14
N HIS A 26 19.60 -32.16 -21.23
CA HIS A 26 20.23 -32.49 -22.51
C HIS A 26 21.76 -32.27 -22.46
N ALA A 27 22.46 -33.22 -23.09
CA ALA A 27 23.92 -33.33 -23.23
C ALA A 27 24.58 -32.11 -23.93
N PRO A 28 25.89 -31.88 -23.72
CA PRO A 28 26.59 -30.68 -24.16
C PRO A 28 26.86 -30.66 -25.67
N ILE A 29 26.66 -29.49 -26.28
CA ILE A 29 26.99 -29.18 -27.69
C ILE A 29 28.50 -28.95 -27.81
N PRO A 30 29.20 -29.50 -28.82
CA PRO A 30 30.64 -29.30 -29.00
C PRO A 30 30.96 -27.89 -29.51
N MET A 31 31.95 -27.24 -28.88
CA MET A 31 32.51 -25.97 -29.30
C MET A 31 33.61 -26.19 -30.36
N PRO A 32 33.61 -25.48 -31.49
CA PRO A 32 34.75 -25.48 -32.41
C PRO A 32 35.89 -24.60 -31.87
N HIS A 33 37.11 -25.14 -31.94
CA HIS A 33 38.34 -24.44 -31.61
C HIS A 33 38.69 -23.35 -32.66
N ALA A 34 39.09 -22.20 -32.10
CA ALA A 34 40.11 -21.26 -32.58
C ALA A 34 39.89 -20.45 -33.88
N LEU A 35 39.63 -19.15 -33.70
CA LEU A 35 40.34 -18.09 -34.41
C LEU A 35 40.68 -16.96 -33.41
N ARG A 36 41.99 -16.82 -33.11
CA ARG A 36 42.56 -15.67 -32.39
C ARG A 36 42.87 -14.58 -33.40
N GLY A 37 42.27 -13.41 -33.24
CA GLY A 37 42.62 -12.15 -33.91
C GLY A 37 42.15 -10.96 -33.06
N PRO A 38 42.86 -9.82 -33.05
CA PRO A 38 42.48 -8.68 -32.21
C PRO A 38 41.17 -8.06 -32.70
N MET A 39 40.23 -7.85 -31.78
CA MET A 39 38.91 -7.26 -32.05
C MET A 39 39.06 -5.78 -32.45
N PRO A 40 38.44 -5.32 -33.54
CA PRO A 40 38.39 -3.91 -33.88
C PRO A 40 37.52 -3.14 -32.88
N ASN A 41 38.01 -1.97 -32.44
CA ASN A 41 37.29 -1.01 -31.62
C ASN A 41 36.05 -0.47 -32.36
N TYR A 42 34.93 -1.17 -32.27
CA TYR A 42 33.63 -0.63 -32.66
C TYR A 42 33.07 0.21 -31.51
N ARG A 43 33.41 1.51 -31.51
CA ARG A 43 32.61 2.52 -30.82
C ARG A 43 31.26 2.56 -31.52
N LEU A 44 30.24 1.98 -30.87
CA LEU A 44 28.86 2.23 -31.26
C LEU A 44 28.59 3.74 -31.11
N PRO A 45 27.98 4.41 -32.10
CA PRO A 45 27.53 5.77 -31.90
C PRO A 45 26.46 5.75 -30.80
N ILE A 46 26.74 6.49 -29.73
CA ILE A 46 25.75 6.81 -28.69
C ILE A 46 24.69 7.64 -29.40
N THR A 47 23.64 6.97 -29.87
CA THR A 47 22.46 7.64 -30.38
C THR A 47 21.80 8.28 -29.16
N ASN A 48 21.80 9.61 -29.12
CA ASN A 48 21.01 10.41 -28.19
C ASN A 48 19.53 10.07 -28.41
N TYR A 49 19.07 9.01 -27.75
CA TYR A 49 17.66 8.65 -27.71
C TYR A 49 16.95 9.62 -26.77
N GLN A 50 16.16 10.49 -27.41
CA GLN A 50 15.00 11.19 -26.86
C GLN A 50 15.20 11.91 -25.53
N LEU A 51 15.32 13.25 -25.63
CA LEU A 51 14.66 14.14 -24.67
C LEU A 51 13.21 13.69 -24.53
N SER A 52 12.92 12.85 -23.54
CA SER A 52 11.56 12.68 -23.05
C SER A 52 11.14 14.06 -22.55
N MET A 53 10.30 14.75 -23.32
CA MET A 53 9.44 15.78 -22.77
C MET A 53 8.59 15.08 -21.71
N THR A 54 9.09 15.06 -20.48
CA THR A 54 8.27 14.73 -19.32
C THR A 54 7.30 15.88 -19.21
N ILE A 55 6.09 15.71 -19.75
CA ILE A 55 4.99 16.63 -19.45
C ILE A 55 4.83 16.55 -17.94
N GLU A 56 5.24 17.59 -17.24
CA GLU A 56 5.14 17.67 -15.80
C GLU A 56 3.66 17.80 -15.47
N ILE A 57 3.06 16.72 -14.96
CA ILE A 57 1.63 16.69 -14.65
C ILE A 57 1.43 17.52 -13.40
N GLN A 58 0.81 18.68 -13.55
CA GLN A 58 0.56 19.59 -12.45
C GLN A 58 -0.81 19.35 -11.82
N PRO A 59 -0.96 19.53 -10.50
CA PRO A 59 -2.26 19.55 -9.86
C PRO A 59 -3.19 20.60 -10.48
N SER A 60 -4.45 20.26 -10.67
CA SER A 60 -5.48 21.19 -11.15
C SER A 60 -5.93 22.18 -10.08
N ILE A 61 -5.69 21.88 -8.80
CA ILE A 61 -6.04 22.73 -7.66
C ILE A 61 -4.95 22.67 -6.57
N ASN A 62 -4.90 23.69 -5.72
CA ASN A 62 -3.96 23.72 -4.59
C ASN A 62 -4.40 22.79 -3.43
N VAL A 63 -3.49 22.59 -2.48
CA VAL A 63 -3.71 21.68 -1.33
C VAL A 63 -4.89 22.10 -0.45
N LYS A 64 -5.10 23.40 -0.21
CA LYS A 64 -6.22 23.91 0.59
C LYS A 64 -7.55 23.54 -0.06
N THR A 65 -7.71 23.86 -1.34
CA THR A 65 -8.90 23.52 -2.12
C THR A 65 -9.12 22.01 -2.19
N ALA A 66 -8.05 21.22 -2.32
CA ALA A 66 -8.15 19.75 -2.31
C ALA A 66 -8.69 19.23 -0.96
N ILE A 67 -8.15 19.72 0.17
CA ILE A 67 -8.61 19.37 1.52
C ILE A 67 -10.09 19.75 1.72
N GLU A 68 -10.45 20.98 1.37
CA GLU A 68 -11.80 21.54 1.61
C GLU A 68 -12.87 20.88 0.72
N SER A 69 -12.53 20.56 -0.53
CA SER A 69 -13.47 20.03 -1.52
C SER A 69 -13.58 18.51 -1.56
N ARG A 70 -12.59 17.76 -1.02
CA ARG A 70 -12.62 16.29 -1.05
C ARG A 70 -13.87 15.76 -0.32
N ARG A 71 -14.60 14.85 -0.97
CA ARG A 71 -15.73 14.12 -0.40
C ARG A 71 -15.60 12.63 -0.72
N ALA A 72 -16.35 11.79 -0.02
CA ALA A 72 -16.41 10.36 -0.29
C ALA A 72 -17.35 10.09 -1.48
N ALA A 73 -16.79 9.75 -2.63
CA ALA A 73 -17.53 9.37 -3.84
C ALA A 73 -18.10 7.94 -3.71
N ARG A 74 -19.42 7.79 -3.72
CA ARG A 74 -20.08 6.47 -3.54
C ARG A 74 -20.57 5.84 -4.85
N SER A 75 -20.39 6.54 -5.96
CA SER A 75 -20.60 6.03 -7.31
C SER A 75 -19.56 6.65 -8.25
N PHE A 76 -19.09 5.86 -9.21
CA PHE A 76 -17.99 6.22 -10.09
C PHE A 76 -18.37 6.01 -11.55
N LYS A 77 -17.86 6.89 -12.41
CA LYS A 77 -17.95 6.76 -13.87
C LYS A 77 -17.01 5.65 -14.36
N PRO A 78 -17.30 5.03 -15.51
CA PRO A 78 -16.43 4.02 -16.10
C PRO A 78 -15.13 4.60 -16.68
N ASP A 79 -15.04 5.92 -16.82
CA ASP A 79 -13.87 6.63 -17.36
C ASP A 79 -12.58 6.19 -16.64
N PRO A 80 -11.55 5.74 -17.37
CA PRO A 80 -10.30 5.32 -16.75
C PRO A 80 -9.54 6.54 -16.22
N ILE A 81 -8.82 6.37 -15.12
CA ILE A 81 -7.81 7.35 -14.69
C ILE A 81 -6.65 7.27 -15.69
N PRO A 82 -6.23 8.39 -16.32
CA PRO A 82 -5.07 8.38 -17.20
C PRO A 82 -3.85 7.78 -16.50
N PRO A 83 -3.10 6.85 -17.14
CA PRO A 83 -2.02 6.11 -16.48
C PRO A 83 -0.98 7.01 -15.81
N ALA A 84 -0.66 8.14 -16.44
CA ALA A 84 0.33 9.08 -15.91
C ALA A 84 -0.19 9.84 -14.67
N ILE A 85 -1.49 10.15 -14.60
CA ILE A 85 -2.12 10.71 -13.39
C ILE A 85 -2.13 9.66 -12.27
N LEU A 86 -2.50 8.41 -12.57
CA LEU A 86 -2.48 7.34 -11.58
C LEU A 86 -1.07 7.11 -11.03
N ALA A 87 -0.06 7.03 -11.89
CA ALA A 87 1.34 6.88 -11.50
C ALA A 87 1.79 8.02 -10.58
N GLU A 88 1.42 9.26 -10.90
CA GLU A 88 1.77 10.44 -10.10
C GLU A 88 1.08 10.43 -8.73
N ILE A 89 -0.20 10.07 -8.66
CA ILE A 89 -0.93 9.90 -7.38
C ILE A 89 -0.23 8.86 -6.50
N LEU A 90 0.12 7.70 -7.07
CA LEU A 90 0.77 6.62 -6.33
C LEU A 90 2.18 7.04 -5.86
N ARG A 91 2.94 7.72 -6.72
CA ARG A 91 4.27 8.27 -6.41
C ARG A 91 4.21 9.28 -5.26
N LEU A 92 3.21 10.16 -5.25
CA LEU A 92 3.00 11.12 -4.16
C LEU A 92 2.52 10.44 -2.88
N GLY A 93 1.69 9.39 -2.98
CA GLY A 93 1.21 8.63 -1.83
C GLY A 93 2.36 8.06 -0.98
N VAL A 94 3.38 7.51 -1.61
CA VAL A 94 4.55 6.95 -0.90
C VAL A 94 5.49 8.02 -0.31
N ARG A 95 5.24 9.31 -0.56
CA ARG A 95 5.98 10.41 0.07
C ARG A 95 5.50 10.71 1.49
N SER A 96 4.43 10.06 1.96
CA SER A 96 3.94 10.18 3.34
C SER A 96 5.06 9.90 4.35
N PRO A 97 5.10 10.59 5.51
CA PRO A 97 6.08 10.30 6.54
C PRO A 97 5.77 8.98 7.25
N SER A 98 6.81 8.35 7.83
CA SER A 98 6.67 7.21 8.74
C SER A 98 7.77 7.20 9.80
N GLY A 99 7.48 6.60 10.97
CA GLY A 99 8.47 6.43 12.03
C GLY A 99 9.70 5.68 11.53
N TYR A 100 10.89 6.23 11.79
CA TYR A 100 12.18 5.70 11.31
C TYR A 100 12.25 5.48 9.78
N ASN A 101 11.36 6.12 9.02
CA ASN A 101 11.18 5.89 7.58
C ASN A 101 10.87 4.41 7.21
N LEU A 102 10.30 3.63 8.14
CA LEU A 102 10.05 2.19 7.97
C LEU A 102 8.99 1.83 6.93
N GLN A 103 8.20 2.82 6.46
CA GLN A 103 7.29 2.69 5.32
C GLN A 103 6.43 1.39 5.36
N PRO A 104 5.61 1.19 6.42
CA PRO A 104 4.94 -0.08 6.64
C PRO A 104 3.76 -0.35 5.68
N TRP A 105 3.44 0.57 4.78
CA TRP A 105 2.31 0.42 3.87
C TRP A 105 2.63 -0.51 2.70
N ARG A 106 1.64 -1.30 2.30
CA ARG A 106 1.61 -2.05 1.03
C ARG A 106 0.26 -1.81 0.37
N PHE A 107 0.26 -1.52 -0.93
CA PHE A 107 -0.96 -1.24 -1.69
C PHE A 107 -1.11 -2.26 -2.81
N ILE A 108 -2.24 -2.98 -2.83
CA ILE A 108 -2.60 -3.84 -3.96
C ILE A 108 -3.49 -3.02 -4.89
N VAL A 109 -3.04 -2.77 -6.12
CA VAL A 109 -3.76 -1.99 -7.12
C VAL A 109 -4.65 -2.92 -7.95
N LEU A 110 -5.96 -2.77 -7.86
CA LEU A 110 -6.92 -3.52 -8.65
C LEU A 110 -7.52 -2.67 -9.76
N GLN A 111 -7.36 -3.13 -11.00
CA GLN A 111 -8.02 -2.59 -12.19
C GLN A 111 -8.85 -3.65 -12.92
N ASP A 112 -8.42 -4.92 -12.82
CA ASP A 112 -9.09 -6.06 -13.43
C ASP A 112 -10.53 -6.24 -12.90
N PRO A 113 -11.55 -6.30 -13.78
CA PRO A 113 -12.95 -6.46 -13.38
C PRO A 113 -13.21 -7.70 -12.53
N ALA A 114 -12.57 -8.84 -12.83
CA ALA A 114 -12.79 -10.08 -12.07
C ALA A 114 -12.26 -9.95 -10.63
N SER A 115 -11.09 -9.33 -10.46
CA SER A 115 -10.51 -9.02 -9.16
C SER A 115 -11.39 -8.05 -8.35
N LYS A 116 -11.96 -7.03 -8.99
CA LYS A 116 -12.90 -6.12 -8.33
C LYS A 116 -14.21 -6.81 -7.92
N GLN A 117 -14.72 -7.75 -8.72
CA GLN A 117 -15.89 -8.55 -8.33
C GLN A 117 -15.60 -9.44 -7.13
N LYS A 118 -14.43 -10.09 -7.11
CA LYS A 118 -13.96 -10.86 -5.95
C LYS A 118 -13.87 -10.00 -4.70
N LEU A 119 -13.34 -8.77 -4.80
CA LEU A 119 -13.29 -7.83 -3.67
C LEU A 119 -14.69 -7.39 -3.20
N LYS A 120 -15.62 -7.14 -4.13
CA LYS A 120 -17.01 -6.74 -3.80
C LYS A 120 -17.72 -7.78 -2.92
N ALA A 121 -17.52 -9.07 -3.21
CA ALA A 121 -18.05 -10.17 -2.38
C ALA A 121 -17.47 -10.17 -0.94
N CYS A 122 -16.32 -9.54 -0.72
CA CYS A 122 -15.70 -9.37 0.60
C CYS A 122 -16.12 -8.07 1.30
N ALA A 123 -16.76 -7.14 0.59
CA ALA A 123 -16.98 -5.75 0.99
C ALA A 123 -18.46 -5.35 1.06
N PHE A 124 -19.31 -6.26 1.54
CA PHE A 124 -20.76 -6.06 1.70
C PHE A 124 -21.47 -5.57 0.42
N ASP A 125 -21.05 -6.08 -0.73
CA ASP A 125 -21.65 -5.77 -2.04
C ASP A 125 -21.66 -4.28 -2.43
N GLN A 126 -20.77 -3.49 -1.83
CA GLN A 126 -20.69 -2.06 -2.09
C GLN A 126 -20.29 -1.75 -3.54
N ARG A 127 -21.19 -1.09 -4.28
CA ARG A 127 -21.07 -0.83 -5.73
C ARG A 127 -19.79 -0.09 -6.12
N GLN A 128 -19.30 0.82 -5.28
CA GLN A 128 -18.08 1.59 -5.60
C GLN A 128 -16.83 0.72 -5.83
N VAL A 129 -16.79 -0.51 -5.30
CA VAL A 129 -15.67 -1.43 -5.50
C VAL A 129 -15.53 -1.86 -6.97
N VAL A 130 -16.65 -2.02 -7.68
CA VAL A 130 -16.63 -2.45 -9.09
C VAL A 130 -16.72 -1.29 -10.05
N GLU A 131 -17.42 -0.22 -9.67
CA GLU A 131 -17.58 0.98 -10.51
C GLU A 131 -16.28 1.78 -10.65
N ALA A 132 -15.50 1.91 -9.58
CA ALA A 132 -14.26 2.67 -9.65
C ALA A 132 -13.28 2.01 -10.64
N PRO A 133 -12.63 2.76 -11.54
CA PRO A 133 -11.63 2.23 -12.47
C PRO A 133 -10.42 1.64 -11.74
N VAL A 134 -10.09 2.14 -10.54
CA VAL A 134 -9.00 1.63 -9.69
C VAL A 134 -9.52 1.44 -8.27
N VAL A 135 -9.13 0.35 -7.61
CA VAL A 135 -9.31 0.16 -6.16
C VAL A 135 -7.99 -0.24 -5.53
N LEU A 136 -7.60 0.46 -4.46
CA LEU A 136 -6.46 0.04 -3.64
C LEU A 136 -6.96 -0.80 -2.46
N ILE A 137 -6.33 -1.95 -2.22
CA ILE A 137 -6.36 -2.62 -0.91
C ILE A 137 -5.16 -2.06 -0.13
N CYS A 138 -5.43 -1.22 0.86
CA CYS A 138 -4.41 -0.54 1.64
C CYS A 138 -4.06 -1.39 2.87
N CYS A 139 -2.83 -1.87 2.94
CA CYS A 139 -2.38 -2.79 3.98
C CYS A 139 -1.27 -2.18 4.84
N GLY A 140 -1.25 -2.53 6.12
CA GLY A 140 -0.11 -2.34 7.02
C GLY A 140 0.66 -3.65 7.17
N ASP A 141 1.95 -3.63 6.87
CA ASP A 141 2.83 -4.80 6.92
C ASP A 141 3.64 -4.81 8.21
N ARG A 142 3.31 -5.70 9.15
CA ARG A 142 3.99 -5.80 10.44
C ARG A 142 5.44 -6.24 10.32
N ARG A 143 5.85 -6.80 9.18
CA ARG A 143 7.26 -7.11 8.88
C ARG A 143 8.10 -5.84 8.68
N ALA A 144 7.50 -4.65 8.67
CA ALA A 144 8.25 -3.40 8.76
C ALA A 144 9.11 -3.29 10.03
N ALA A 145 8.77 -4.04 11.08
CA ALA A 145 9.56 -4.15 12.32
C ALA A 145 10.79 -5.07 12.20
N SER A 146 11.00 -5.70 11.05
CA SER A 146 12.09 -6.66 10.85
C SER A 146 13.47 -6.00 10.71
N PRO A 147 14.55 -6.71 11.06
CA PRO A 147 15.91 -6.29 10.75
C PRO A 147 16.13 -6.05 9.24
N GLU A 148 15.51 -6.86 8.38
CA GLU A 148 15.63 -6.74 6.93
C GLU A 148 15.05 -5.42 6.43
N ASN A 149 13.87 -5.02 6.92
CA ASN A 149 13.28 -3.72 6.56
C ASN A 149 14.08 -2.56 7.16
N THR A 150 14.66 -2.73 8.35
CA THR A 150 15.55 -1.75 8.97
C THR A 150 16.79 -1.50 8.11
N GLU A 151 17.43 -2.55 7.61
CA GLU A 151 18.59 -2.39 6.73
C GLU A 151 18.19 -1.75 5.39
N ALA A 152 17.04 -2.13 4.82
CA ALA A 152 16.55 -1.53 3.59
C ALA A 152 16.38 0.00 3.70
N VAL A 153 15.86 0.51 4.81
CA VAL A 153 15.70 1.97 5.00
C VAL A 153 17.01 2.68 5.32
N ILE A 154 17.96 2.00 5.96
CA ILE A 154 19.33 2.49 6.14
C ILE A 154 20.00 2.66 4.77
N GLU A 155 19.91 1.66 3.89
CA GLU A 155 20.47 1.73 2.53
C GLU A 155 19.82 2.83 1.70
N LEU A 156 18.50 3.02 1.80
CA LEU A 156 17.83 4.18 1.18
C LEU A 156 18.42 5.50 1.66
N GLY A 157 18.63 5.67 2.97
CA GLY A 157 19.21 6.89 3.52
C GLY A 157 20.68 7.08 3.12
N LYS A 158 21.46 5.99 2.96
CA LYS A 158 22.84 6.06 2.50
C LYS A 158 22.92 6.53 1.05
N ALA A 159 22.03 6.01 0.20
CA ALA A 159 21.95 6.39 -1.21
C ALA A 159 21.67 7.90 -1.41
N THR A 160 21.00 8.54 -0.46
CA THR A 160 20.74 10.00 -0.50
C THR A 160 21.76 10.83 0.30
N GLY A 161 22.77 10.20 0.92
CA GLY A 161 23.72 10.88 1.80
C GLY A 161 23.13 11.34 3.15
N ALA A 162 21.91 10.91 3.48
CA ALA A 162 21.22 11.27 4.71
C ALA A 162 21.52 10.31 5.89
N MET A 163 22.23 9.20 5.62
CA MET A 163 22.55 8.17 6.60
C MET A 163 24.07 8.02 6.75
N ASN A 164 24.57 8.19 7.97
CA ASN A 164 25.95 7.84 8.34
C ASN A 164 25.96 6.59 9.24
N ASP A 165 27.16 6.04 9.48
CA ASP A 165 27.30 4.78 10.23
C ASP A 165 26.81 4.88 11.68
N ASN A 166 26.97 6.04 12.32
CA ASN A 166 26.48 6.27 13.68
C ASN A 166 24.95 6.22 13.74
N LEU A 167 24.27 6.89 12.81
CA LEU A 167 22.81 6.87 12.72
C LEU A 167 22.29 5.47 12.37
N ALA A 168 22.96 4.78 11.44
CA ALA A 168 22.63 3.40 11.09
C ALA A 168 22.78 2.45 12.29
N GLY A 169 23.87 2.58 13.05
CA GLY A 169 24.10 1.84 14.29
C GLY A 169 23.02 2.09 15.33
N TYR A 170 22.65 3.37 15.55
CA TYR A 170 21.55 3.75 16.43
C TYR A 170 20.22 3.12 15.97
N MET A 171 19.88 3.19 14.69
CA MET A 171 18.64 2.61 14.16
C MET A 171 18.56 1.10 14.40
N ARG A 172 19.65 0.36 14.15
CA ARG A 172 19.71 -1.10 14.38
C ARG A 172 19.49 -1.48 15.85
N GLN A 173 19.84 -0.59 16.80
CA GLN A 173 19.59 -0.80 18.22
C GLN A 173 18.19 -0.33 18.65
N ALA A 174 17.77 0.85 18.23
CA ALA A 174 16.56 1.51 18.74
C ALA A 174 15.27 0.92 18.17
N ILE A 175 15.25 0.52 16.90
CA ILE A 175 14.05 0.03 16.23
C ILE A 175 13.53 -1.29 16.85
N PRO A 176 14.37 -2.31 17.09
CA PRO A 176 13.91 -3.53 17.79
C PRO A 176 13.33 -3.21 19.18
N GLN A 177 13.99 -2.35 19.95
CA GLN A 177 13.54 -1.95 21.28
C GLN A 177 12.20 -1.22 21.25
N LEU A 178 11.93 -0.40 20.22
CA LEU A 178 10.63 0.24 20.03
C LEU A 178 9.50 -0.79 19.90
N PHE A 179 9.69 -1.83 19.08
CA PHE A 179 8.66 -2.84 18.82
C PHE A 179 8.53 -3.89 19.92
N GLU A 180 9.60 -4.11 20.69
CA GLU A 180 9.57 -4.92 21.90
C GLU A 180 8.85 -4.21 23.04
N ASN A 181 9.24 -2.97 23.36
CA ASN A 181 8.72 -2.23 24.52
C ASN A 181 7.40 -1.51 24.26
N ARG A 182 7.10 -1.18 22.99
CA ARG A 182 5.85 -0.56 22.51
C ARG A 182 5.37 0.63 23.37
N PRO A 183 6.23 1.64 23.63
CA PRO A 183 5.93 2.71 24.58
C PRO A 183 4.73 3.58 24.22
N CYS A 184 4.24 3.54 22.97
CA CYS A 184 3.15 4.41 22.48
C CYS A 184 2.08 3.68 21.64
N PHE A 185 2.05 2.35 21.66
CA PHE A 185 1.06 1.55 20.90
C PHE A 185 0.86 0.17 21.53
N ASP A 186 -0.35 -0.39 21.43
CA ASP A 186 -0.64 -1.67 22.07
C ASP A 186 -0.21 -2.89 21.23
N SER A 187 -0.19 -2.72 19.90
CA SER A 187 0.16 -3.78 18.95
C SER A 187 0.89 -3.26 17.71
N LEU A 188 1.64 -4.14 17.05
CA LEU A 188 2.28 -3.81 15.77
C LEU A 188 1.25 -3.43 14.70
N GLU A 189 0.07 -4.08 14.70
CA GLU A 189 -1.05 -3.73 13.83
C GLU A 189 -1.51 -2.27 14.08
N ALA A 190 -1.66 -1.87 15.35
CA ALA A 190 -2.03 -0.50 15.68
C ALA A 190 -0.98 0.50 15.19
N TRP A 191 0.31 0.16 15.31
CA TRP A 191 1.40 0.99 14.81
C TRP A 191 1.37 1.09 13.27
N THR A 192 1.33 -0.04 12.55
CA THR A 192 1.34 -0.03 11.08
C THR A 192 0.09 0.63 10.50
N ASN A 193 -1.09 0.40 11.10
CA ASN A 193 -2.35 1.03 10.67
C ASN A 193 -2.26 2.56 10.74
N ARG A 194 -1.80 3.13 11.87
CA ARG A 194 -1.64 4.60 12.01
C ARG A 194 -0.78 5.18 10.89
N HIS A 195 0.31 4.51 10.54
CA HIS A 195 1.23 4.94 9.49
C HIS A 195 0.65 4.77 8.08
N THR A 196 -0.02 3.65 7.81
CA THR A 196 -0.70 3.40 6.54
C THR A 196 -1.83 4.42 6.32
N MET A 197 -2.57 4.80 7.36
CA MET A 197 -3.64 5.79 7.24
C MET A 197 -3.14 7.21 6.95
N LEU A 198 -1.90 7.56 7.36
CA LEU A 198 -1.24 8.79 6.89
C LEU A 198 -1.02 8.76 5.37
N ALA A 199 -0.56 7.63 4.85
CA ALA A 199 -0.35 7.45 3.41
C ALA A 199 -1.67 7.45 2.64
N VAL A 200 -2.73 6.85 3.18
CA VAL A 200 -4.09 6.89 2.61
C VAL A 200 -4.63 8.33 2.58
N ALA A 201 -4.42 9.12 3.63
CA ALA A 201 -4.79 10.53 3.63
C ALA A 201 -4.03 11.33 2.57
N HIS A 202 -2.71 11.11 2.44
CA HIS A 202 -1.89 11.70 1.37
C HIS A 202 -2.41 11.33 -0.03
N LEU A 203 -2.69 10.05 -0.27
CA LEU A 203 -3.26 9.56 -1.53
C LEU A 203 -4.59 10.25 -1.86
N MET A 204 -5.48 10.41 -0.89
CA MET A 204 -6.77 11.05 -1.09
C MET A 204 -6.64 12.53 -1.47
N ILE A 205 -5.71 13.26 -0.83
CA ILE A 205 -5.49 14.68 -1.12
C ILE A 205 -4.79 14.85 -2.47
N ALA A 206 -3.78 14.03 -2.76
CA ALA A 206 -3.09 14.01 -4.06
C ALA A 206 -4.07 13.65 -5.20
N ALA A 207 -4.88 12.60 -5.03
CA ALA A 207 -5.91 12.24 -6.00
C ALA A 207 -6.85 13.42 -6.27
N LYS A 208 -7.36 14.06 -5.21
CA LYS A 208 -8.27 15.20 -5.36
C LYS A 208 -7.60 16.37 -6.07
N SER A 209 -6.30 16.59 -5.86
CA SER A 209 -5.57 17.67 -6.53
C SER A 209 -5.42 17.46 -8.04
N PHE A 210 -5.56 16.22 -8.54
CA PHE A 210 -5.62 15.88 -9.98
C PHE A 210 -7.06 15.66 -10.49
N GLY A 211 -8.08 16.03 -9.70
CA GLY A 211 -9.48 15.84 -10.07
C GLY A 211 -9.98 14.40 -9.95
N VAL A 212 -9.20 13.50 -9.34
CA VAL A 212 -9.60 12.12 -9.04
C VAL A 212 -10.28 12.07 -7.68
N ASP A 213 -11.49 11.56 -7.64
CA ASP A 213 -12.26 11.36 -6.42
C ASP A 213 -11.95 10.00 -5.77
N SER A 214 -12.26 9.90 -4.49
CA SER A 214 -11.94 8.72 -3.68
C SER A 214 -13.00 8.45 -2.61
N CYS A 215 -12.99 7.22 -2.07
CA CYS A 215 -13.87 6.86 -0.95
C CYS A 215 -13.20 5.82 -0.02
N PRO A 216 -12.61 6.21 1.11
CA PRO A 216 -12.07 5.22 2.04
C PRO A 216 -13.19 4.33 2.58
N MET A 217 -12.93 3.02 2.69
CA MET A 217 -13.90 2.02 3.08
C MET A 217 -13.33 1.07 4.14
N GLU A 218 -14.06 0.95 5.25
CA GLU A 218 -13.83 -0.06 6.30
C GLU A 218 -14.92 -1.15 6.32
N GLY A 219 -15.95 -1.01 5.47
CA GLY A 219 -17.01 -1.99 5.33
C GLY A 219 -16.55 -3.22 4.54
N PHE A 220 -15.74 -4.09 5.13
CA PHE A 220 -15.34 -5.37 4.55
C PHE A 220 -15.01 -6.40 5.62
N VAL A 221 -14.95 -7.67 5.21
CA VAL A 221 -14.51 -8.78 6.07
C VAL A 221 -13.04 -9.05 5.80
N SER A 222 -12.16 -8.55 6.70
CA SER A 222 -10.69 -8.61 6.53
C SER A 222 -10.18 -10.01 6.20
N ALA A 223 -10.61 -11.04 6.93
CA ALA A 223 -10.20 -12.43 6.67
C ALA A 223 -10.51 -12.90 5.24
N LYS A 224 -11.69 -12.53 4.70
CA LYS A 224 -12.07 -12.88 3.31
C LYS A 224 -11.23 -12.13 2.29
N VAL A 225 -10.91 -10.85 2.54
CA VAL A 225 -10.00 -10.09 1.67
C VAL A 225 -8.61 -10.73 1.68
N LYS A 226 -8.10 -11.12 2.86
CA LYS A 226 -6.78 -11.75 2.96
C LYS A 226 -6.72 -13.07 2.20
N GLU A 227 -7.72 -13.94 2.37
CA GLU A 227 -7.84 -15.19 1.62
C GLU A 227 -7.91 -14.93 0.11
N ALA A 228 -8.83 -14.07 -0.32
CA ALA A 228 -9.07 -13.80 -1.73
C ALA A 228 -7.84 -13.24 -2.47
N PHE A 229 -6.99 -12.48 -1.79
CA PHE A 229 -5.82 -11.81 -2.38
C PHE A 229 -4.49 -12.35 -1.87
N GLN A 230 -4.48 -13.51 -1.22
CA GLN A 230 -3.27 -14.18 -0.74
C GLN A 230 -2.40 -13.27 0.14
N ILE A 231 -3.06 -12.47 0.98
CA ILE A 231 -2.38 -11.52 1.87
C ILE A 231 -1.86 -12.30 3.09
N PRO A 232 -0.55 -12.24 3.40
CA PRO A 232 0.06 -12.96 4.52
C PRO A 232 -0.55 -12.63 5.88
N GLU A 233 -0.36 -13.51 6.86
CA GLU A 233 -0.86 -13.34 8.22
C GLU A 233 -0.34 -12.03 8.85
N GLU A 234 0.91 -11.67 8.60
CA GLU A 234 1.60 -10.51 9.14
C GLU A 234 1.11 -9.18 8.54
N VAL A 235 0.31 -9.22 7.47
CA VAL A 235 -0.17 -8.03 6.76
C VAL A 235 -1.65 -7.80 7.05
N ASP A 236 -1.97 -6.63 7.56
CA ASP A 236 -3.32 -6.26 8.00
C ASP A 236 -3.98 -5.35 6.96
N VAL A 237 -5.23 -5.62 6.60
CA VAL A 237 -5.99 -4.77 5.66
C VAL A 237 -6.56 -3.58 6.45
N CYS A 238 -6.00 -2.38 6.24
CA CYS A 238 -6.40 -1.17 6.95
C CYS A 238 -7.69 -0.58 6.36
N CYS A 239 -7.75 -0.43 5.03
CA CYS A 239 -8.95 0.04 4.34
C CYS A 239 -8.93 -0.36 2.86
N LEU A 240 -10.07 -0.20 2.19
CA LEU A 240 -10.13 -0.14 0.72
C LEU A 240 -10.23 1.32 0.27
N LEU A 241 -9.66 1.64 -0.88
CA LEU A 241 -9.71 2.99 -1.45
C LEU A 241 -10.00 2.92 -2.96
N PRO A 242 -11.28 2.94 -3.37
CA PRO A 242 -11.67 3.19 -4.75
C PRO A 242 -11.27 4.60 -5.18
N LEU A 243 -10.78 4.71 -6.41
CA LEU A 243 -10.32 5.93 -7.07
C LEU A 243 -10.97 6.03 -8.46
N GLY A 244 -11.46 7.21 -8.82
CA GLY A 244 -12.06 7.47 -10.12
C GLY A 244 -12.74 8.82 -10.20
N TYR A 245 -13.65 8.99 -11.15
CA TYR A 245 -14.44 10.22 -11.28
C TYR A 245 -15.84 10.00 -10.75
N ALA A 246 -16.33 10.87 -9.85
CA ALA A 246 -17.68 10.72 -9.30
C ALA A 246 -18.75 10.74 -10.40
N ALA A 247 -19.66 9.76 -10.39
CA ALA A 247 -20.79 9.69 -11.31
C ALA A 247 -22.03 10.44 -10.80
N GLU A 248 -22.18 10.51 -9.48
CA GLU A 248 -23.29 11.15 -8.79
C GLU A 248 -22.77 12.30 -7.92
N PRO A 249 -23.61 13.32 -7.64
CA PRO A 249 -23.25 14.35 -6.68
C PRO A 249 -22.84 13.76 -5.33
N PHE A 250 -21.84 14.38 -4.69
CA PHE A 250 -21.47 13.97 -3.34
C PHE A 250 -22.63 14.15 -2.37
N LYS A 251 -22.64 13.35 -1.29
CA LYS A 251 -23.47 13.70 -0.13
C LYS A 251 -23.18 15.14 0.28
N GLN A 252 -24.24 15.84 0.64
CA GLN A 252 -24.13 17.19 1.19
C GLN A 252 -23.12 17.21 2.34
N TYR A 253 -22.38 18.30 2.46
CA TYR A 253 -21.37 18.46 3.49
C TYR A 253 -22.04 18.51 4.86
N GLY A 254 -21.84 17.46 5.67
CA GLY A 254 -22.41 17.36 7.01
C GLY A 254 -21.69 18.19 8.08
N GLY A 255 -20.76 19.07 7.70
CA GLY A 255 -19.98 19.87 8.64
C GLY A 255 -18.76 19.15 9.23
N ARG A 256 -18.05 19.90 10.09
CA ARG A 256 -17.02 19.42 11.01
C ARG A 256 -17.31 20.06 12.36
N PHE A 257 -16.84 19.43 13.44
CA PHE A 257 -16.83 20.07 14.74
C PHE A 257 -16.07 21.39 14.66
N ASP A 258 -16.46 22.34 15.51
CA ASP A 258 -15.72 23.58 15.66
C ASP A 258 -14.28 23.29 16.10
N VAL A 259 -13.35 24.12 15.65
CA VAL A 259 -11.93 24.03 16.00
C VAL A 259 -11.71 23.98 17.51
N THR A 260 -12.46 24.75 18.29
CA THR A 260 -12.35 24.80 19.76
C THR A 260 -12.86 23.54 20.46
N GLN A 261 -13.66 22.71 19.77
CA GLN A 261 -14.11 21.42 20.28
C GLN A 261 -13.05 20.32 20.12
N VAL A 262 -12.12 20.47 19.16
CA VAL A 262 -11.14 19.44 18.80
C VAL A 262 -9.75 19.77 19.32
N TYR A 263 -9.38 21.06 19.34
CA TYR A 263 -8.07 21.51 19.81
C TYR A 263 -8.15 22.05 21.24
N TYR A 264 -7.24 21.57 22.08
CA TYR A 264 -7.08 21.99 23.47
C TYR A 264 -5.73 22.71 23.66
N SER A 265 -5.64 23.66 24.59
CA SER A 265 -4.39 24.34 24.96
C SER A 265 -3.65 23.56 26.04
N GLU A 266 -2.38 23.22 25.83
CA GLU A 266 -1.45 22.54 26.76
C GLU A 266 -1.88 21.16 27.31
N SER A 267 -3.12 20.99 27.74
CA SER A 267 -3.68 19.79 28.39
C SER A 267 -5.05 19.44 27.81
N TYR A 268 -5.39 18.14 27.81
CA TYR A 268 -6.69 17.67 27.32
C TYR A 268 -7.85 18.31 28.09
N GLY A 269 -8.83 18.87 27.37
CA GLY A 269 -10.00 19.54 27.96
C GLY A 269 -9.81 21.03 28.25
N GLN A 270 -8.58 21.55 28.23
CA GLN A 270 -8.33 22.98 28.42
C GLN A 270 -8.63 23.75 27.12
N ALA A 271 -9.47 24.77 27.21
CA ALA A 271 -9.91 25.54 26.05
C ALA A 271 -8.72 26.19 25.31
N LEU A 272 -8.75 26.13 23.97
CA LEU A 272 -7.77 26.80 23.13
C LEU A 272 -8.04 28.32 23.10
N SER A 273 -7.01 29.13 23.38
CA SER A 273 -7.10 30.60 23.43
C SER A 273 -6.69 31.30 22.13
N VAL A 274 -6.60 30.56 21.01
CA VAL A 274 -6.26 31.14 19.71
C VAL A 274 -7.49 31.79 19.11
N GLU A 275 -7.39 33.04 18.67
CA GLU A 275 -8.41 33.66 17.81
C GLU A 275 -8.35 32.98 16.43
N ILE A 276 -9.42 32.26 16.06
CA ILE A 276 -9.52 31.48 14.82
C ILE A 276 -10.55 32.13 13.88
#